data_AF-A0A935GC79-F1
#
_entry.id   AF-A0A935GC79-F1
#
_cell.length_a   1.000
_cell.length_b   1.000
_cell.length_c   1.000
_cell.angle_alpha   90.00
_cell.angle_beta   90.00
_cell.angle_gamma   90.00
#
_symmetry.space_group_name_H-M   'P 1'
#
loop_
_entity.id
_entity.type
_entity.pdbx_description
1 polymer ?
#
loop_
_entity_poly.entity_id
_entity_poly.type
_entity_poly.pdbx_seq_one_letter_code
_entity_poly.pdbx_strand_id
1 'polypeptide(L)' 'MGIDGLLIEVHPSPQKALSDAKQQLNHKEFTDLMVSLKRIAKAIDKNII' A
#
# COMPACT_ATOMS: atom_id res chain seq x y z
N MET A 1 6.44 14.64 8.15
CA MET A 1 6.14 15.31 6.86
C MET A 1 4.76 14.88 6.41
N GLY A 2 3.95 15.79 5.87
CA GLY A 2 2.67 15.47 5.23
C GLY A 2 2.88 15.24 3.73
N ILE A 3 2.17 14.27 3.16
CA ILE A 3 2.18 13.92 1.74
C ILE A 3 0.74 13.74 1.26
N ASP A 4 0.52 13.84 -0.05
CA ASP A 4 -0.81 13.74 -0.66
C ASP A 4 -1.09 12.40 -1.33
N GLY A 5 -0.07 11.57 -1.53
CA GLY A 5 -0.23 10.26 -2.14
C GLY A 5 0.92 9.30 -1.84
N LEU A 6 0.63 8.01 -1.99
CA LEU A 6 1.57 6.91 -1.90
C LEU A 6 1.55 6.14 -3.22
N LEU A 7 2.72 5.82 -3.75
CA LEU A 7 2.86 4.85 -4.84
C LEU A 7 3.27 3.51 -4.22
N ILE A 8 2.50 2.47 -4.50
CA ILE A 8 2.70 1.13 -3.93
C ILE A 8 2.67 0.12 -5.05
N GLU A 9 3.73 -0.68 -5.17
CA GLU A 9 3.79 -1.77 -6.13
C GLU A 9 3.27 -3.07 -5.50
N VAL A 10 2.45 -3.78 -6.26
CA VAL A 10 1.76 -4.98 -5.80
C VAL A 10 1.89 -6.07 -6.84
N HIS A 11 2.20 -7.29 -6.41
CA HIS A 11 2.26 -8.45 -7.28
C HIS A 11 1.63 -9.67 -6.58
N PRO A 12 0.85 -10.51 -7.28
CA PRO A 12 0.21 -11.68 -6.66
C PRO A 12 1.21 -12.71 -6.13
N SER A 13 2.44 -12.70 -6.61
CA SER A 13 3.53 -13.57 -6.15
C SER A 13 4.86 -12.82 -6.23
N PRO A 14 5.21 -11.94 -5.27
CA PRO A 14 6.36 -11.04 -5.38
C PRO A 14 7.67 -11.74 -5.73
N GLN A 15 7.90 -12.95 -5.20
CA GLN A 15 9.11 -13.75 -5.52
C GLN A 15 9.27 -14.13 -7.00
N LYS A 16 8.18 -14.09 -7.79
CA LYS A 16 8.19 -14.38 -9.23
C LYS A 16 8.24 -13.11 -10.09
N ALA A 17 8.28 -11.93 -9.47
CA ALA A 17 8.30 -10.68 -10.22
C ALA A 17 9.61 -10.54 -10.99
N LEU A 18 9.51 -10.11 -12.25
CA LEU A 18 10.66 -9.90 -13.13
C LEU A 18 11.44 -8.61 -12.79
N SER A 19 10.87 -7.76 -11.94
CA SER A 19 11.44 -6.50 -11.47
C SER A 19 10.96 -6.25 -10.04
N ASP A 20 11.88 -5.76 -9.20
CA ASP A 20 11.64 -5.24 -7.86
C ASP A 20 10.83 -6.13 -6.89
N ALA A 21 10.98 -7.45 -7.03
CA ALA A 21 10.35 -8.48 -6.21
C ALA A 21 10.41 -8.24 -4.69
N LYS A 22 11.48 -7.60 -4.19
CA LYS A 22 11.69 -7.37 -2.75
C LYS A 22 10.90 -6.19 -2.18
N GLN A 23 10.47 -5.23 -3.01
CA GLN A 23 9.74 -4.05 -2.56
C GLN A 23 8.22 -4.17 -2.72
N GLN A 24 7.78 -5.15 -3.52
CA GLN A 24 6.38 -5.38 -3.82
C GLN A 24 5.64 -6.06 -2.68
N LEU A 25 4.45 -5.58 -2.38
CA LEU A 25 3.51 -6.28 -1.50
C LEU A 25 2.78 -7.38 -2.27
N ASN A 26 2.35 -8.42 -1.56
CA ASN A 26 1.32 -9.31 -2.07
C ASN A 26 -0.08 -8.73 -1.84
N HIS A 27 -1.11 -9.33 -2.45
CA HIS A 27 -2.49 -8.83 -2.37
C HIS A 27 -3.05 -8.77 -0.93
N LYS A 28 -2.67 -9.74 -0.08
CA LYS A 28 -3.12 -9.78 1.31
C LYS A 28 -2.49 -8.62 2.08
N GLU A 29 -1.18 -8.43 1.95
CA GLU A 29 -0.46 -7.33 2.59
C GLU A 29 -0.97 -5.97 2.13
N PHE A 30 -1.25 -5.81 0.84
CA PHE A 30 -1.85 -4.58 0.32
C PHE A 30 -3.24 -4.32 0.91
N THR A 31 -4.08 -5.35 1.02
CA THR A 31 -5.41 -5.23 1.64
C THR A 31 -5.30 -4.82 3.10
N ASP A 32 -4.41 -5.46 3.85
CA ASP A 32 -4.17 -5.15 5.27
C ASP A 32 -3.64 -3.71 5.43
N LEU A 33 -2.75 -3.27 4.54
CA LEU A 33 -2.25 -1.90 4.49
C LEU A 33 -3.37 -0.90 4.21
N MET A 34 -4.24 -1.16 3.24
CA MET A 34 -5.37 -0.26 2.92
C MET A 34 -6.35 -0.11 4.09
N VAL A 35 -6.59 -1.17 4.86
CA VAL A 35 -7.39 -1.09 6.10
C VAL A 35 -6.70 -0.21 7.14
N SER A 36 -5.38 -0.34 7.30
CA SER A 36 -4.59 0.50 8.20
C SER A 36 -4.60 1.97 7.79
N LEU A 37 -4.31 2.25 6.51
CA LEU A 37 -4.24 3.60 5.96
C LEU A 37 -5.59 4.32 6.06
N LYS A 38 -6.72 3.65 5.83
CA LYS A 38 -8.06 4.24 5.98
C LYS A 38 -8.32 4.75 7.39
N ARG A 39 -7.84 4.03 8.43
CA ARG A 39 -7.97 4.47 9.82
C ARG A 39 -7.12 5.70 10.10
N ILE A 40 -5.88 5.73 9.58
CA ILE A 40 -4.98 6.86 9.73
C ILE A 40 -5.53 8.08 9.00
N ALA A 41 -5.97 7.93 7.74
CA ALA A 41 -6.54 9.00 6.94
C ALA A 41 -7.70 9.68 7.67
N LYS A 42 -8.63 8.88 8.22
CA LYS A 42 -9.74 9.39 9.03
C LYS A 42 -9.27 10.16 10.28
N ALA A 43 -8.19 9.73 10.92
CA ALA A 43 -7.66 10.39 12.12
C ALA A 43 -6.97 11.73 11.82
N ILE A 44 -6.60 11.98 10.56
CA ILE A 44 -5.94 13.22 10.11
C ILE A 44 -6.82 14.03 9.14
N ASP A 45 -8.13 13.79 9.14
CA ASP A 45 -9.12 14.44 8.28
C ASP A 45 -8.78 14.38 6.78
N LYS A 46 -8.15 13.28 6.34
CA LYS A 46 -7.92 12.96 4.93
C LYS A 46 -8.81 11.80 4.47
N ASN A 47 -9.10 11.77 3.18
CA ASN A 47 -9.80 10.67 2.51
C ASN A 47 -8.88 9.98 1.51
N ILE A 48 -8.92 8.65 1.49
CA ILE A 48 -8.27 7.83 0.46
C ILE A 48 -9.35 7.52 -0.59
N ILE A 49 -9.09 7.93 -1.83
CA ILE A 49 -9.97 7.75 -3.00
C ILE A 49 -9.68 6.45 -3.73
#